data_AF-A0A7C2VC05-F1
#
_entry.id   AF-A0A7C2VC05-F1
#
_cell.length_a   1.000
_cell.length_b   1.000
_cell.length_c   1.000
_cell.angle_alpha   90.00
_cell.angle_beta   90.00
_cell.angle_gamma   90.00
#
_symmetry.space_group_name_H-M   'P 1'
#
loop_
_entity.id
_entity.type
_entity.pdbx_description
1 polymer ?
#
loop_
_entity_poly.entity_id
_entity_poly.type
_entity_poly.pdbx_seq_one_letter_code
_entity_poly.pdbx_strand_id
1 'polypeptide(L)'
;MTDENPNSESEAQDSDAQEGKDIGDLLNKAEADLRAIEKHKKTIEGYSKELLTLKVSAENDSEAAHTAREESEKSKKSATEDAKAVQALKTEAEPLLAKIKANQTEAVALLGEIKTSKDDAKRIAEIADEKDKKVDEYEKQLKGLITQYSKLNEQVESLLPGATGSNLAFASKARKESFKRPKFWWAILQLIAIGLLVGVGIWTLYTTDISTIKDAIFFILLRSPIIAAIILLEEFARRNRNIALRLEEDYGYKEVLSASFEGYKKEMEKIDLETKTLAVTKLSTNLLDAMAKEPGRLIDKEKPESVGSFLSKSTLSQITIPEGESKEGVLCRIYEDIKKSFKGKIINIVIIIALSIAAGIGIGYYIGLTFPSS
;
A
#
# COMPACT_ATOMS: atom_id res chain seq x y z
N MET A 1 -62.22 2.20 -127.74
CA MET A 1 -63.68 2.13 -127.52
C MET A 1 -64.18 3.54 -127.62
N THR A 2 -64.89 3.99 -128.65
CA THR A 2 -65.45 3.45 -129.90
C THR A 2 -66.12 4.71 -130.47
N ASP A 3 -65.57 5.29 -131.53
CA ASP A 3 -65.98 5.10 -132.93
C ASP A 3 -67.00 6.15 -133.42
N GLU A 4 -66.78 6.53 -134.68
CA GLU A 4 -67.74 7.03 -135.67
C GLU A 4 -68.09 8.54 -135.78
N ASN A 5 -67.34 9.19 -136.68
CA ASN A 5 -67.80 9.98 -137.87
C ASN A 5 -68.86 9.17 -138.68
N PRO A 6 -69.66 9.67 -139.68
CA PRO A 6 -69.29 10.72 -140.63
C PRO A 6 -70.40 11.53 -141.37
N ASN A 7 -69.89 12.39 -142.28
CA ASN A 7 -70.44 12.80 -143.59
C ASN A 7 -71.62 13.79 -143.66
N SER A 8 -71.81 14.56 -144.73
CA SER A 8 -71.01 15.16 -145.83
C SER A 8 -72.01 15.90 -146.74
N GLU A 9 -71.53 16.87 -147.54
CA GLU A 9 -72.04 17.20 -148.92
C GLU A 9 -73.48 17.77 -149.09
N SER A 10 -73.86 18.51 -150.13
CA SER A 10 -73.22 19.18 -151.28
C SER A 10 -74.25 20.14 -151.94
N GLU A 11 -73.76 21.05 -152.78
CA GLU A 11 -74.34 21.52 -154.07
C GLU A 11 -75.61 22.40 -154.18
N ALA A 12 -75.37 23.69 -154.51
CA ALA A 12 -75.52 24.38 -155.81
C ALA A 12 -76.86 24.50 -156.59
N GLN A 13 -77.12 25.77 -157.00
CA GLN A 13 -77.94 26.32 -158.12
C GLN A 13 -79.48 26.24 -157.98
N ASP A 14 -80.32 27.21 -158.39
CA ASP A 14 -80.31 28.18 -159.49
C ASP A 14 -81.32 29.35 -159.26
N SER A 15 -81.36 30.27 -160.23
CA SER A 15 -81.86 31.64 -160.41
C SER A 15 -83.29 32.09 -160.05
N ASP A 16 -83.32 33.40 -159.76
CA ASP A 16 -84.24 34.49 -160.14
C ASP A 16 -85.72 34.55 -159.69
N ALA A 17 -86.04 35.76 -159.21
CA ALA A 17 -87.34 36.41 -159.04
C ALA A 17 -88.19 36.07 -157.79
N GLN A 18 -87.96 36.77 -156.68
CA GLN A 18 -89.01 37.62 -156.08
C GLN A 18 -88.46 38.52 -154.95
N GLU A 19 -88.05 39.73 -155.34
CA GLU A 19 -87.82 40.88 -154.48
C GLU A 19 -89.12 41.23 -153.73
N GLY A 20 -89.12 41.18 -152.38
CA GLY A 20 -90.23 41.69 -151.56
C GLY A 20 -90.63 40.93 -150.28
N LYS A 21 -90.05 39.75 -149.98
CA LYS A 21 -90.46 38.95 -148.79
C LYS A 21 -89.30 38.45 -147.90
N ASP A 22 -88.08 38.96 -148.10
CA ASP A 22 -86.83 38.43 -147.49
C ASP A 22 -86.26 39.32 -146.36
N ILE A 23 -86.62 40.61 -146.32
CA ILE A 23 -86.09 41.55 -145.31
C ILE A 23 -86.76 41.36 -143.93
N GLY A 24 -88.02 40.90 -143.89
CA GLY A 24 -88.78 40.75 -142.64
C GLY A 24 -88.32 39.58 -141.76
N ASP A 25 -87.93 38.45 -142.34
CA ASP A 25 -87.48 37.28 -141.59
C ASP A 25 -86.04 37.44 -141.07
N LEU A 26 -85.18 38.15 -141.81
CA LEU A 26 -83.85 38.54 -141.34
C LEU A 26 -83.92 39.56 -140.18
N LEU A 27 -84.89 40.49 -140.21
CA LEU A 27 -85.12 41.43 -139.11
C LEU A 27 -85.60 40.73 -137.83
N ASN A 28 -86.54 39.79 -137.96
CA ASN A 28 -87.05 39.01 -136.83
C ASN A 28 -85.96 38.12 -136.20
N LYS A 29 -85.06 37.55 -137.01
CA LYS A 29 -83.92 36.77 -136.52
C LYS A 29 -82.88 37.65 -135.82
N ALA A 30 -82.57 38.82 -136.38
CA ALA A 30 -81.68 39.78 -135.74
C ALA A 30 -82.25 40.29 -134.40
N GLU A 31 -83.56 40.48 -134.30
CA GLU A 31 -84.23 40.86 -133.05
C GLU A 31 -84.21 39.70 -132.02
N ALA A 32 -84.37 38.46 -132.47
CA ALA A 32 -84.24 37.27 -131.61
C ALA A 32 -82.81 37.08 -131.09
N ASP A 33 -81.80 37.29 -131.94
CA ASP A 33 -80.40 37.20 -131.57
C ASP A 33 -80.00 38.33 -130.61
N LEU A 34 -80.52 39.56 -130.81
CA LEU A 34 -80.35 40.66 -129.85
C LEU A 34 -80.93 40.33 -128.47
N ARG A 35 -82.12 39.73 -128.41
CA ARG A 35 -82.72 39.26 -127.14
C ARG A 35 -81.92 38.12 -126.51
N ALA A 36 -81.35 37.22 -127.30
CA ALA A 36 -80.49 36.14 -126.81
C ALA A 36 -79.17 36.69 -126.24
N ILE A 37 -78.55 37.64 -126.92
CA ILE A 37 -77.33 38.34 -126.46
C ILE A 37 -77.61 39.10 -125.16
N GLU A 38 -78.76 39.79 -125.05
CA GLU A 38 -79.15 40.51 -123.85
C GLU A 38 -79.40 39.55 -122.66
N LYS A 39 -80.00 38.38 -122.93
CA LYS A 39 -80.15 37.31 -121.94
C LYS A 39 -78.78 36.78 -121.50
N HIS A 40 -77.88 36.48 -122.43
CA HIS A 40 -76.52 36.01 -122.12
C HIS A 40 -75.71 37.04 -121.35
N LYS A 41 -75.81 38.33 -121.70
CA LYS A 41 -75.20 39.43 -120.95
C LYS A 41 -75.67 39.44 -119.49
N LYS A 42 -76.97 39.29 -119.26
CA LYS A 42 -77.55 39.22 -117.91
C LYS A 42 -77.05 38.01 -117.13
N THR A 43 -76.86 36.85 -117.77
CA THR A 43 -76.29 35.65 -117.13
C THR A 43 -74.81 35.85 -116.80
N ILE A 44 -74.03 36.45 -117.71
CA ILE A 44 -72.61 36.77 -117.50
C ILE A 44 -72.44 37.79 -116.37
N GLU A 45 -73.30 38.81 -116.32
CA GLU A 45 -73.35 39.77 -115.20
C GLU A 45 -73.74 39.08 -113.87
N GLY A 46 -74.61 38.07 -113.92
CA GLY A 46 -74.94 37.22 -112.78
C GLY A 46 -73.72 36.42 -112.27
N TYR A 47 -73.06 35.68 -113.17
CA TYR A 47 -71.85 34.91 -112.83
C TYR A 47 -70.69 35.80 -112.38
N SER A 48 -70.55 37.00 -112.95
CA SER A 48 -69.54 37.98 -112.52
C SER A 48 -69.79 38.44 -111.08
N LYS A 49 -71.06 38.68 -110.70
CA LYS A 49 -71.42 39.02 -109.32
C LYS A 49 -71.17 37.87 -108.36
N GLU A 50 -71.54 36.65 -108.72
CA GLU A 50 -71.29 35.46 -107.89
C GLU A 50 -69.78 35.21 -107.68
N LEU A 51 -68.97 35.34 -108.74
CA LEU A 51 -67.51 35.25 -108.65
C LEU A 51 -66.91 36.33 -107.74
N LEU A 52 -67.43 37.56 -107.79
CA LEU A 52 -67.00 38.64 -106.89
C LEU A 52 -67.36 38.33 -105.43
N THR A 53 -68.58 37.86 -105.16
CA THR A 53 -68.98 37.47 -103.80
C THR A 53 -68.19 36.28 -103.27
N LEU A 54 -67.89 35.31 -104.13
CA LEU A 54 -67.09 34.14 -103.78
C LEU A 54 -65.64 34.54 -103.50
N LYS A 55 -65.07 35.45 -104.29
CA LYS A 55 -63.72 35.98 -104.06
C LYS A 55 -63.62 36.70 -102.71
N VAL A 56 -64.59 37.56 -102.39
CA VAL A 56 -64.63 38.27 -101.10
C VAL A 56 -64.78 37.30 -99.92
N SER A 57 -65.62 36.27 -100.05
CA SER A 57 -65.75 35.22 -99.03
C SER A 57 -64.45 34.43 -98.85
N ALA A 58 -63.79 34.06 -99.94
CA ALA A 58 -62.53 33.32 -99.91
C ALA A 58 -61.37 34.16 -99.33
N GLU A 59 -61.34 35.47 -99.60
CA GLU A 59 -60.39 36.42 -98.98
C GLU A 59 -60.63 36.52 -97.48
N ASN A 60 -61.89 36.67 -97.04
CA ASN A 60 -62.23 36.70 -95.61
C ASN A 60 -61.90 35.39 -94.89
N ASP A 61 -62.20 34.23 -95.50
CA ASP A 61 -61.88 32.91 -94.94
C ASP A 61 -60.36 32.69 -94.86
N SER A 62 -59.60 33.21 -95.83
CA SER A 62 -58.14 33.18 -95.81
C SER A 62 -57.56 34.06 -94.69
N GLU A 63 -58.10 35.26 -94.48
CA GLU A 63 -57.70 36.14 -93.38
C GLU A 63 -58.07 35.55 -92.01
N ALA A 64 -59.27 34.97 -91.88
CA ALA A 64 -59.69 34.25 -90.68
C ALA A 64 -58.80 33.02 -90.40
N ALA A 65 -58.40 32.28 -91.44
CA ALA A 65 -57.48 31.16 -91.30
C ALA A 65 -56.06 31.61 -90.93
N HIS A 66 -55.60 32.78 -91.40
CA HIS A 66 -54.30 33.34 -91.04
C HIS A 66 -54.26 33.77 -89.57
N THR A 67 -55.27 34.53 -89.13
CA THR A 67 -55.40 34.97 -87.73
C THR A 67 -55.53 33.79 -86.76
N ALA A 68 -56.35 32.79 -87.09
CA ALA A 68 -56.46 31.56 -86.29
C ALA A 68 -55.15 30.76 -86.21
N ARG A 69 -54.35 30.74 -87.29
CA ARG A 69 -53.00 30.12 -87.28
C ARG A 69 -52.03 30.89 -86.39
N GLU A 70 -52.02 32.22 -86.47
CA GLU A 70 -51.17 33.06 -85.61
C GLU A 70 -51.50 32.90 -84.13
N GLU A 71 -52.79 32.87 -83.77
CA GLU A 71 -53.24 32.63 -82.40
C GLU A 71 -52.88 31.20 -81.93
N SER A 72 -53.04 30.19 -82.79
CA SER A 72 -52.66 28.81 -82.48
C SER A 72 -51.15 28.67 -82.27
N GLU A 73 -50.32 29.31 -83.09
CA GLU A 73 -48.87 29.32 -82.94
C GLU A 73 -48.43 30.07 -81.67
N LYS A 74 -49.10 31.18 -81.33
CA LYS A 74 -48.86 31.90 -80.07
C LYS A 74 -49.22 31.04 -78.85
N SER A 75 -50.36 30.35 -78.90
CA SER A 75 -50.79 29.43 -77.84
C SER A 75 -49.83 28.25 -77.68
N LYS A 76 -49.40 27.61 -78.79
CA LYS A 76 -48.36 26.56 -78.75
C LYS A 76 -47.07 27.05 -78.12
N LYS A 77 -46.58 28.24 -78.50
CA LYS A 77 -45.37 28.83 -77.88
C LYS A 77 -45.53 28.98 -76.37
N SER A 78 -46.64 29.58 -75.91
CA SER A 78 -46.91 29.71 -74.46
C SER A 78 -47.01 28.35 -73.75
N ALA A 79 -47.69 27.37 -74.35
CA ALA A 79 -47.81 26.03 -73.77
C ALA A 79 -46.45 25.32 -73.69
N THR A 80 -45.55 25.54 -74.66
CA THR A 80 -44.18 25.01 -74.59
C THR A 80 -43.31 25.73 -73.55
N GLU A 81 -43.54 27.01 -73.29
CA GLU A 81 -42.86 27.76 -72.23
C GLU A 81 -43.35 27.33 -70.85
N ASP A 82 -44.66 27.19 -70.66
CA ASP A 82 -45.25 26.67 -69.42
C ASP A 82 -44.81 25.23 -69.15
N ALA A 83 -44.76 24.37 -70.17
CA ALA A 83 -44.25 23.00 -70.02
C ALA A 83 -42.77 22.97 -69.60
N LYS A 84 -41.94 23.89 -70.13
CA LYS A 84 -40.54 24.06 -69.69
C LYS A 84 -40.46 24.59 -68.27
N ALA A 85 -41.30 25.55 -67.88
CA ALA A 85 -41.34 26.10 -66.52
C ALA A 85 -41.76 25.03 -65.49
N VAL A 86 -42.77 24.21 -65.81
CA VAL A 86 -43.20 23.09 -64.96
C VAL A 86 -42.12 22.02 -64.86
N GLN A 87 -41.41 21.70 -65.95
CA GLN A 87 -40.27 20.79 -65.89
C GLN A 87 -39.13 21.36 -65.02
N ALA A 88 -38.81 22.65 -65.15
CA ALA A 88 -37.79 23.31 -64.33
C ALA A 88 -38.13 23.25 -62.83
N LEU A 89 -39.38 23.59 -62.46
CA LEU A 89 -39.86 23.50 -61.09
C LEU A 89 -39.84 22.07 -60.56
N LYS A 90 -40.16 21.07 -61.39
CA LYS A 90 -40.05 19.66 -61.02
C LYS A 90 -38.59 19.25 -60.76
N THR A 91 -37.67 19.65 -61.62
CA THR A 91 -36.23 19.38 -61.43
C THR A 91 -35.64 20.08 -60.21
N GLU A 92 -36.23 21.20 -59.76
CA GLU A 92 -35.82 21.90 -58.54
C GLU A 92 -36.46 21.30 -57.27
N ALA A 93 -37.69 20.78 -57.37
CA ALA A 93 -38.41 20.17 -56.24
C ALA A 93 -37.85 18.79 -55.83
N GLU A 94 -37.38 17.99 -56.80
CA GLU A 94 -36.77 16.66 -56.55
C GLU A 94 -35.58 16.70 -55.57
N PRO A 95 -34.56 17.57 -55.74
CA PRO A 95 -33.45 17.65 -54.78
C PRO A 95 -33.87 18.24 -53.43
N LEU A 96 -34.89 19.10 -53.38
CA LEU A 96 -35.43 19.62 -52.11
C LEU A 96 -36.13 18.51 -51.31
N LEU A 97 -36.95 17.67 -51.95
CA LEU A 97 -37.56 16.51 -51.31
C LEU A 97 -36.51 15.49 -50.83
N ALA A 98 -35.44 15.29 -51.60
CA ALA A 98 -34.32 14.45 -51.19
C ALA A 98 -33.62 15.00 -49.93
N LYS A 99 -33.35 16.32 -49.89
CA LYS A 99 -32.78 16.98 -48.70
C LYS A 99 -33.70 16.90 -47.48
N ILE A 100 -35.01 17.10 -47.64
CA ILE A 100 -35.97 16.99 -46.53
C ILE A 100 -35.97 15.58 -45.96
N LYS A 101 -35.96 14.54 -46.82
CA LYS A 101 -35.88 13.15 -46.37
C LYS A 101 -34.56 12.87 -45.64
N ALA A 102 -33.43 13.33 -46.18
CA ALA A 102 -32.12 13.18 -45.55
C ALA A 102 -32.11 13.82 -44.15
N ASN A 103 -32.55 15.07 -44.04
CA ASN A 103 -32.64 15.80 -42.77
C ASN A 103 -33.60 15.11 -41.77
N GLN A 104 -34.69 14.52 -42.24
CA GLN A 104 -35.61 13.76 -41.39
C GLN A 104 -34.95 12.51 -40.81
N THR A 105 -34.18 11.76 -41.61
CA THR A 105 -33.40 10.61 -41.12
C THR A 105 -32.33 11.03 -40.12
N GLU A 106 -31.62 12.13 -40.37
CA GLU A 106 -30.62 12.68 -39.44
C GLU A 106 -31.26 13.13 -38.12
N ALA A 107 -32.40 13.82 -38.16
CA ALA A 107 -33.13 14.23 -36.97
C ALA A 107 -33.60 13.03 -36.13
N VAL A 108 -34.06 11.95 -36.77
CA VAL A 108 -34.44 10.72 -36.06
C VAL A 108 -33.23 10.03 -35.45
N ALA A 109 -32.08 10.01 -36.14
CA ALA A 109 -30.84 9.45 -35.61
C ALA A 109 -30.35 10.25 -34.37
N LEU A 110 -30.32 11.58 -34.47
CA LEU A 110 -29.94 12.47 -33.36
C LEU A 110 -30.89 12.31 -32.15
N LEU A 111 -32.19 12.13 -32.36
CA LEU A 111 -33.13 11.84 -31.27
C LEU A 111 -32.85 10.49 -30.59
N GLY A 112 -32.36 9.50 -31.35
CA GLY A 112 -31.88 8.24 -30.80
C GLY A 112 -30.66 8.44 -29.89
N GLU A 113 -29.65 9.17 -30.38
CA GLU A 113 -28.43 9.48 -29.63
C GLU A 113 -28.69 10.32 -28.38
N ILE A 114 -29.62 11.28 -28.43
CA ILE A 114 -30.01 12.09 -27.27
C ILE A 114 -30.67 11.22 -26.20
N LYS A 115 -31.48 10.23 -26.59
CA LYS A 115 -32.09 9.29 -25.63
C LYS A 115 -31.03 8.42 -24.95
N THR A 116 -30.09 7.86 -25.71
CA THR A 116 -29.01 7.05 -25.13
C THR A 116 -28.12 7.90 -24.23
N SER A 117 -27.76 9.11 -24.65
CA SER A 117 -26.98 10.05 -23.84
C SER A 117 -27.69 10.42 -22.53
N LYS A 118 -29.02 10.59 -22.55
CA LYS A 118 -29.82 10.85 -21.35
C LYS A 118 -29.82 9.67 -20.38
N ASP A 119 -29.92 8.44 -20.90
CA ASP A 119 -29.89 7.23 -20.07
C ASP A 119 -28.49 7.00 -19.48
N ASP A 120 -27.43 7.28 -20.24
CA ASP A 120 -26.05 7.24 -19.76
C ASP A 120 -25.79 8.31 -18.68
N ALA A 121 -26.31 9.53 -18.88
CA ALA A 121 -26.21 10.59 -17.88
C ALA A 121 -26.91 10.21 -16.56
N LYS A 122 -28.07 9.54 -16.62
CA LYS A 122 -28.75 9.00 -15.42
C LYS A 122 -27.91 7.93 -14.72
N ARG A 123 -27.34 6.99 -15.47
CA ARG A 123 -26.45 5.95 -14.90
C ARG A 123 -25.22 6.56 -14.23
N ILE A 124 -24.62 7.57 -14.85
CA ILE A 124 -23.47 8.28 -14.28
C ILE A 124 -23.86 8.99 -12.98
N ALA A 125 -25.04 9.62 -12.93
CA ALA A 125 -25.54 10.26 -11.70
C ALA A 125 -25.79 9.24 -10.58
N GLU A 126 -26.40 8.09 -10.87
CA GLU A 126 -26.61 7.02 -9.89
C GLU A 126 -25.27 6.46 -9.36
N ILE A 127 -24.29 6.26 -10.24
CA ILE A 127 -22.94 5.82 -9.84
C ILE A 127 -22.26 6.90 -9.00
N ALA A 128 -22.39 8.18 -9.34
CA ALA A 128 -21.82 9.28 -8.56
C ALA A 128 -22.38 9.30 -7.13
N ASP A 129 -23.70 9.21 -6.98
CA ASP A 129 -24.36 9.13 -5.65
C ASP A 129 -23.90 7.90 -4.84
N GLU A 130 -23.69 6.75 -5.49
CA GLU A 130 -23.16 5.55 -4.83
C GLU A 130 -21.70 5.75 -4.38
N LYS A 131 -20.88 6.38 -5.23
CA LYS A 131 -19.47 6.64 -4.94
C LYS A 131 -19.31 7.65 -3.81
N ASP A 132 -20.10 8.71 -3.77
CA ASP A 132 -20.08 9.70 -2.70
C ASP A 132 -20.42 9.06 -1.34
N LYS A 133 -21.44 8.19 -1.29
CA LYS A 133 -21.75 7.40 -0.07
C LYS A 133 -20.58 6.52 0.37
N LYS A 134 -19.88 5.88 -0.57
CA LYS A 134 -18.69 5.05 -0.28
C LYS A 134 -17.54 5.91 0.22
N VAL A 135 -17.32 7.10 -0.34
CA VAL A 135 -16.29 8.03 0.12
C VAL A 135 -16.58 8.48 1.55
N ASP A 136 -17.82 8.84 1.88
CA ASP A 136 -18.23 9.18 3.25
C ASP A 136 -18.01 8.04 4.24
N GLU A 137 -18.31 6.80 3.83
CA GLU A 137 -18.08 5.62 4.65
C GLU A 137 -16.57 5.36 4.85
N TYR A 138 -15.77 5.46 3.80
CA TYR A 138 -14.32 5.36 3.91
C TYR A 138 -13.72 6.47 4.77
N GLU A 139 -14.23 7.71 4.70
CA GLU A 139 -13.77 8.80 5.55
C GLU A 139 -14.09 8.54 7.04
N LYS A 140 -15.28 8.01 7.34
CA LYS A 140 -15.65 7.58 8.70
C LYS A 140 -14.74 6.45 9.19
N GLN A 141 -14.50 5.44 8.36
CA GLN A 141 -13.60 4.34 8.71
C GLN A 141 -12.17 4.83 8.94
N LEU A 142 -11.67 5.74 8.09
CA LEU A 142 -10.35 6.33 8.21
C LEU A 142 -10.20 7.13 9.50
N LYS A 143 -11.19 7.99 9.83
CA LYS A 143 -11.23 8.71 11.11
C LYS A 143 -11.25 7.76 12.31
N GLY A 144 -12.01 6.66 12.22
CA GLY A 144 -12.03 5.60 13.24
C GLY A 144 -10.67 4.93 13.40
N LEU A 145 -10.01 4.57 12.31
CA LEU A 145 -8.68 3.96 12.30
C LEU A 145 -7.61 4.91 12.86
N ILE A 146 -7.64 6.19 12.46
CA ILE A 146 -6.70 7.21 12.97
C ILE A 146 -6.85 7.35 14.48
N THR A 147 -8.09 7.35 15.00
CA THR A 147 -8.35 7.44 16.44
C THR A 147 -7.86 6.20 17.19
N GLN A 148 -8.07 5.00 16.63
CA GLN A 148 -7.55 3.77 17.22
C GLN A 148 -6.03 3.71 17.19
N TYR A 149 -5.42 4.12 16.08
CA TYR A 149 -3.97 4.19 15.92
C TYR A 149 -3.36 5.19 16.91
N SER A 150 -3.93 6.39 17.07
CA SER A 150 -3.41 7.35 18.05
C SER A 150 -3.50 6.81 19.47
N LYS A 151 -4.61 6.17 19.84
CA LYS A 151 -4.79 5.55 21.15
C LYS A 151 -3.82 4.41 21.40
N LEU A 152 -3.55 3.59 20.37
CA LEU A 152 -2.58 2.50 20.46
C LEU A 152 -1.15 3.04 20.54
N ASN A 153 -0.81 4.07 19.78
CA ASN A 153 0.49 4.72 19.85
C ASN A 153 0.73 5.35 21.23
N GLU A 154 -0.27 6.02 21.80
CA GLU A 154 -0.22 6.57 23.15
C GLU A 154 -0.04 5.47 24.21
N GLN A 155 -0.70 4.31 24.04
CA GLN A 155 -0.48 3.14 24.89
C GLN A 155 0.94 2.59 24.75
N VAL A 156 1.46 2.45 23.53
CA VAL A 156 2.83 1.97 23.27
C VAL A 156 3.86 2.95 23.86
N GLU A 157 3.69 4.26 23.65
CA GLU A 157 4.56 5.29 24.23
C GLU A 157 4.50 5.32 25.75
N SER A 158 3.34 5.05 26.36
CA SER A 158 3.22 4.94 27.82
C SER A 158 3.86 3.65 28.38
N LEU A 159 3.83 2.56 27.61
CA LEU A 159 4.39 1.26 28.00
C LEU A 159 5.90 1.18 27.73
N LEU A 160 6.44 1.90 26.74
CA LEU A 160 7.85 1.85 26.33
C LEU A 160 8.86 2.24 27.42
N PRO A 161 8.72 3.37 28.14
CA PRO A 161 9.66 3.74 29.20
C PRO A 161 9.59 2.69 30.33
N GLY A 162 8.38 2.34 30.77
CA GLY A 162 8.15 1.34 31.82
C GLY A 162 8.67 -0.07 31.47
N ALA A 163 8.50 -0.48 30.21
CA ALA A 163 8.97 -1.77 29.71
C ALA A 163 10.49 -1.84 29.60
N THR A 164 11.18 -0.72 29.30
CA THR A 164 12.64 -0.73 29.14
C THR A 164 13.34 -0.86 30.50
N GLY A 165 12.92 -0.07 31.50
CA GLY A 165 13.43 -0.19 32.88
C GLY A 165 13.09 -1.54 33.52
N SER A 166 11.85 -2.01 33.33
CA SER A 166 11.39 -3.32 33.81
C SER A 166 12.11 -4.50 33.14
N ASN A 167 12.37 -4.43 31.83
CA ASN A 167 13.10 -5.48 31.11
C ASN A 167 14.56 -5.58 31.56
N LEU A 168 15.22 -4.44 31.78
CA LEU A 168 16.61 -4.42 32.26
C LEU A 168 16.71 -4.95 33.70
N ALA A 169 15.74 -4.60 34.56
CA ALA A 169 15.63 -5.17 35.91
C ALA A 169 15.35 -6.68 35.87
N PHE A 170 14.45 -7.13 34.99
CA PHE A 170 14.13 -8.54 34.80
C PHE A 170 15.33 -9.35 34.30
N ALA A 171 16.08 -8.84 33.33
CA ALA A 171 17.30 -9.48 32.85
C ALA A 171 18.36 -9.61 33.96
N SER A 172 18.52 -8.56 34.77
CA SER A 172 19.42 -8.57 35.93
C SER A 172 18.97 -9.57 37.00
N LYS A 173 17.66 -9.65 37.27
CA LYS A 173 17.04 -10.64 38.17
C LYS A 173 17.25 -12.07 37.68
N ALA A 174 17.02 -12.35 36.40
CA ALA A 174 17.23 -13.67 35.81
C ALA A 174 18.70 -14.11 35.97
N ARG A 175 19.64 -13.18 35.77
CA ARG A 175 21.07 -13.44 35.96
C ARG A 175 21.43 -13.68 37.42
N LYS A 176 20.90 -12.90 38.37
CA LYS A 176 21.04 -13.13 39.82
C LYS A 176 20.54 -14.51 40.25
N GLU A 177 19.37 -14.92 39.77
CA GLU A 177 18.76 -16.22 40.11
C GLU A 177 19.65 -17.39 39.66
N SER A 178 20.36 -17.25 38.54
CA SER A 178 21.26 -18.26 38.02
C SER A 178 22.43 -18.59 38.98
N PHE A 179 22.80 -17.67 39.88
CA PHE A 179 23.89 -17.86 40.85
C PHE A 179 23.45 -18.48 42.17
N LYS A 180 22.15 -18.47 42.51
CA LYS A 180 21.64 -19.08 43.75
C LYS A 180 21.88 -20.58 43.80
N ARG A 181 21.67 -21.27 42.68
CA ARG A 181 21.88 -22.73 42.56
C ARG A 181 23.35 -23.10 42.77
N PRO A 182 24.32 -22.54 42.00
CA PRO A 182 25.75 -22.77 42.25
C PRO A 182 26.17 -22.42 43.69
N LYS A 183 25.74 -21.28 44.24
CA LYS A 183 26.05 -20.88 45.63
C LYS A 183 25.66 -21.95 46.63
N PHE A 184 24.45 -22.52 46.48
CA PHE A 184 23.95 -23.59 47.34
C PHE A 184 24.79 -24.86 47.21
N TRP A 185 25.11 -25.29 45.98
CA TRP A 185 25.95 -26.46 45.75
C TRP A 185 27.38 -26.29 46.26
N TRP A 186 27.99 -25.12 46.11
CA TRP A 186 29.32 -24.82 46.67
C TRP A 186 29.31 -24.80 48.20
N ALA A 187 28.23 -24.33 48.83
CA ALA A 187 28.06 -24.40 50.27
C ALA A 187 27.95 -25.84 50.79
N ILE A 188 27.19 -26.70 50.09
CA ILE A 188 27.13 -28.13 50.40
C ILE A 188 28.51 -28.78 50.27
N LEU A 189 29.23 -28.51 49.18
CA LEU A 189 30.56 -29.07 48.97
C LEU A 189 31.54 -28.67 50.09
N GLN A 190 31.47 -27.42 50.56
CA GLN A 190 32.28 -26.96 51.69
C GLN A 190 31.92 -27.69 52.99
N LEU A 191 30.63 -27.90 53.28
CA LEU A 191 30.19 -28.66 54.44
C LEU A 191 30.65 -30.12 54.38
N ILE A 192 30.61 -30.74 53.19
CA ILE A 192 31.12 -32.10 52.96
C ILE A 192 32.63 -32.16 53.21
N ALA A 193 33.40 -31.18 52.72
CA ALA A 193 34.85 -31.12 52.93
C ALA A 193 35.21 -31.01 54.42
N ILE A 194 34.49 -30.15 55.17
CA ILE A 194 34.66 -30.04 56.63
C ILE A 194 34.27 -31.35 57.33
N GLY A 195 33.14 -31.95 56.95
CA GLY A 195 32.69 -33.23 57.50
C GLY A 195 33.68 -34.37 57.25
N LEU A 196 34.28 -34.41 56.06
CA LEU A 196 35.31 -35.39 55.71
C LEU A 196 36.59 -35.17 56.53
N LEU A 197 36.98 -33.91 56.77
CA LEU A 197 38.15 -33.59 57.60
C LEU A 197 37.94 -34.02 59.06
N VAL A 198 36.75 -33.80 59.61
CA VAL A 198 36.36 -34.29 60.95
C VAL A 198 36.31 -35.82 60.97
N GLY A 199 35.75 -36.44 59.93
CA GLY A 199 35.65 -37.90 59.80
C GLY A 199 37.02 -38.58 59.76
N VAL A 200 37.98 -38.03 59.01
CA VAL A 200 39.38 -38.52 59.00
C VAL A 200 40.03 -38.35 60.37
N GLY A 201 39.74 -37.25 61.07
CA GLY A 201 40.20 -37.05 62.45
C GLY A 201 39.69 -38.14 63.40
N ILE A 202 38.38 -38.40 63.40
CA ILE A 202 37.75 -39.44 64.23
C ILE A 202 38.29 -40.83 63.87
N TRP A 203 38.37 -41.14 62.57
CA TRP A 203 38.95 -42.40 62.08
C TRP A 203 40.38 -42.63 62.59
N THR A 204 41.20 -41.58 62.59
CA THR A 204 42.58 -41.65 63.07
C THR A 204 42.64 -41.93 64.57
N LEU A 205 41.71 -41.39 65.35
CA LEU A 205 41.63 -41.64 66.80
C LEU A 205 41.17 -43.07 67.14
N TYR A 206 40.28 -43.68 66.34
CA TYR A 206 39.80 -45.04 66.60
C TYR A 206 40.74 -46.15 66.11
N THR A 207 41.53 -45.89 65.06
CA THR A 207 42.38 -46.92 64.43
C THR A 207 43.81 -46.94 64.94
N THR A 208 44.21 -45.96 65.75
CA THR A 208 45.60 -45.79 66.17
C THR A 208 45.65 -45.63 67.69
N ASP A 209 46.33 -46.54 68.37
CA ASP A 209 46.67 -46.40 69.79
C ASP A 209 47.76 -45.32 69.94
N ILE A 210 47.33 -44.09 70.20
CA ILE A 210 48.23 -42.96 70.40
C ILE A 210 48.83 -43.07 71.81
N SER A 211 49.88 -43.87 71.95
CA SER A 211 50.63 -44.01 73.21
C SER A 211 51.70 -42.92 73.37
N THR A 212 52.25 -42.40 72.26
CA THR A 212 53.34 -41.41 72.26
C THR A 212 53.12 -40.30 71.22
N ILE A 213 53.52 -39.06 71.55
CA ILE A 213 53.42 -37.88 70.65
C ILE A 213 54.15 -38.08 69.31
N LYS A 214 55.25 -38.86 69.32
CA LYS A 214 56.03 -39.18 68.10
C LYS A 214 55.21 -39.99 67.09
N ASP A 215 54.39 -40.92 67.57
CA ASP A 215 53.54 -41.75 66.71
C ASP A 215 52.43 -40.90 66.08
N ALA A 216 51.82 -40.00 66.85
CA ALA A 216 50.82 -39.07 66.33
C ALA A 216 51.37 -38.19 65.18
N ILE A 217 52.60 -37.69 65.31
CA ILE A 217 53.25 -36.88 64.27
C ILE A 217 53.53 -37.73 63.02
N PHE A 218 54.02 -38.96 63.19
CA PHE A 218 54.31 -39.87 62.08
C PHE A 218 53.05 -40.25 61.30
N PHE A 219 51.93 -40.51 62.00
CA PHE A 219 50.65 -40.80 61.36
C PHE A 219 50.03 -39.61 60.63
N ILE A 220 50.21 -38.39 61.15
CA ILE A 220 49.80 -37.16 60.46
C ILE A 220 50.66 -36.93 59.21
N LEU A 221 51.97 -37.18 59.28
CA LEU A 221 52.86 -37.08 58.12
C LEU A 221 52.51 -38.10 57.03
N LEU A 222 52.24 -39.36 57.41
CA LEU A 222 51.89 -40.42 56.48
C LEU A 222 50.54 -40.16 55.78
N ARG A 223 49.61 -39.49 56.45
CA ARG A 223 48.27 -39.12 55.92
C ARG A 223 48.18 -37.68 55.40
N SER A 224 49.29 -36.93 55.42
CA SER A 224 49.38 -35.55 54.96
C SER A 224 48.88 -35.31 53.53
N PRO A 225 49.08 -36.19 52.52
CA PRO A 225 48.56 -35.92 51.17
C PRO A 225 47.03 -35.94 51.15
N ILE A 226 46.39 -36.78 51.97
CA ILE A 226 44.93 -36.86 52.07
C ILE A 226 44.39 -35.61 52.76
N ILE A 227 44.97 -35.22 53.91
CA ILE A 227 44.54 -34.02 54.64
C ILE A 227 44.76 -32.76 53.79
N ALA A 228 45.90 -32.66 53.11
CA ALA A 228 46.20 -31.54 52.20
C ALA A 228 45.20 -31.45 51.05
N ALA A 229 44.81 -32.58 50.43
CA ALA A 229 43.81 -32.59 49.37
C ALA A 229 42.44 -32.08 49.85
N ILE A 230 42.04 -32.42 51.09
CA ILE A 230 40.78 -31.97 51.68
C ILE A 230 40.80 -30.47 51.98
N ILE A 231 41.92 -29.95 52.49
CA ILE A 231 42.09 -28.52 52.75
C ILE A 231 42.05 -27.72 51.44
N LEU A 232 42.69 -28.23 50.38
CA LEU A 232 42.62 -27.59 49.06
C LEU A 232 41.19 -27.59 48.50
N LEU A 233 40.45 -28.69 48.70
CA LEU A 233 39.05 -28.77 48.30
C LEU A 233 38.18 -27.77 49.07
N GLU A 234 38.41 -27.62 50.38
CA GLU A 234 37.71 -26.66 51.23
C GLU A 234 37.95 -25.22 50.76
N GLU A 235 39.22 -24.86 50.55
CA GLU A 235 39.62 -23.53 50.10
C GLU A 235 39.05 -23.23 48.69
N PHE A 236 39.04 -24.23 47.80
CA PHE A 236 38.45 -24.10 46.47
C PHE A 236 36.93 -23.87 46.53
N ALA A 237 36.21 -24.68 47.33
CA ALA A 237 34.77 -24.53 47.52
C ALA A 237 34.41 -23.18 48.15
N ARG A 238 35.19 -22.74 49.16
CA ARG A 238 35.04 -21.44 49.83
C ARG A 238 35.20 -20.28 48.84
N ARG A 239 36.25 -20.30 48.01
CA ARG A 239 36.49 -19.26 46.98
C ARG A 239 35.35 -19.18 45.99
N ASN A 240 34.93 -20.32 45.42
CA ASN A 240 33.85 -20.35 44.44
C ASN A 240 32.51 -19.90 45.02
N ARG A 241 32.23 -20.23 46.29
CA ARG A 241 31.05 -19.73 47.02
C ARG A 241 31.10 -18.21 47.17
N ASN A 242 32.24 -17.66 47.56
CA ASN A 242 32.40 -16.21 47.74
C ASN A 242 32.27 -15.45 46.41
N ILE A 243 32.80 -16.00 45.31
CA ILE A 243 32.64 -15.46 43.96
C ILE A 243 31.15 -15.45 43.57
N ALA A 244 30.44 -16.56 43.78
CA ALA A 244 29.02 -16.65 43.48
C ALA A 244 28.17 -15.66 44.30
N LEU A 245 28.48 -15.46 45.58
CA LEU A 245 27.81 -14.50 46.46
C LEU A 245 28.01 -13.06 45.97
N ARG A 246 29.25 -12.66 45.66
CA ARG A 246 29.57 -11.32 45.16
C ARG A 246 28.88 -11.02 43.82
N LEU A 247 28.84 -12.01 42.92
CA LEU A 247 28.11 -11.88 41.65
C LEU A 247 26.60 -11.72 41.90
N GLU A 248 26.01 -12.47 42.82
CA GLU A 248 24.60 -12.32 43.19
C GLU A 248 24.28 -10.91 43.73
N GLU A 249 25.16 -10.36 44.57
CA GLU A 249 25.05 -8.99 45.09
C GLU A 249 25.19 -7.93 43.99
N ASP A 250 26.18 -8.07 43.10
CA ASP A 250 26.40 -7.17 41.96
C ASP A 250 25.17 -7.14 41.04
N TYR A 251 24.60 -8.30 40.69
CA TYR A 251 23.38 -8.37 39.88
C TYR A 251 22.13 -7.94 40.63
N GLY A 252 22.08 -8.14 41.96
CA GLY A 252 21.03 -7.59 42.82
C GLY A 252 21.05 -6.06 42.87
N TYR A 253 22.24 -5.46 42.91
CA TYR A 253 22.41 -4.02 42.78
C TYR A 253 21.94 -3.53 41.40
N LYS A 254 22.32 -4.22 40.31
CA LYS A 254 21.88 -3.88 38.94
C LYS A 254 20.36 -4.02 38.74
N GLU A 255 19.74 -5.02 39.36
CA GLU A 255 18.28 -5.20 39.40
C GLU A 255 17.59 -4.01 40.07
N VAL A 256 17.98 -3.67 41.31
CA VAL A 256 17.36 -2.56 42.08
C VAL A 256 17.63 -1.21 41.41
N LEU A 257 18.83 -1.00 40.89
CA LEU A 257 19.20 0.23 40.19
C LEU A 257 18.36 0.43 38.92
N SER A 258 18.18 -0.62 38.12
CA SER A 258 17.36 -0.58 36.91
C SER A 258 15.87 -0.38 37.23
N ALA A 259 15.37 -1.05 38.26
CA ALA A 259 13.97 -0.91 38.70
C ALA A 259 13.67 0.49 39.24
N SER A 260 14.61 1.09 39.98
CA SER A 260 14.44 2.43 40.56
C SER A 260 14.60 3.55 39.53
N PHE A 261 15.40 3.33 38.49
CA PHE A 261 15.64 4.31 37.43
C PHE A 261 14.34 4.77 36.74
N GLU A 262 13.40 3.86 36.52
CA GLU A 262 12.13 4.19 35.88
C GLU A 262 11.30 5.17 36.72
N GLY A 263 11.29 4.97 38.05
CA GLY A 263 10.65 5.90 38.99
C GLY A 263 11.33 7.27 39.00
N TYR A 264 12.67 7.30 39.05
CA TYR A 264 13.42 8.56 39.03
C TYR A 264 13.27 9.31 37.71
N LYS A 265 13.26 8.60 36.58
CA LYS A 265 13.02 9.18 35.25
C LYS A 265 11.63 9.82 35.20
N LYS A 266 10.60 9.12 35.69
CA LYS A 266 9.22 9.63 35.74
C LYS A 266 9.07 10.88 36.59
N GLU A 267 9.78 10.99 37.72
CA GLU A 267 9.75 12.22 38.52
C GLU A 267 10.59 13.36 37.92
N MET A 268 11.72 13.05 37.27
CA MET A 268 12.52 14.05 36.56
C MET A 268 11.80 14.62 35.34
N GLU A 269 10.94 13.84 34.68
CA GLU A 269 10.15 14.30 33.54
C GLU A 269 9.05 15.31 33.91
N LYS A 270 8.68 15.40 35.20
CA LYS A 270 7.71 16.38 35.73
C LYS A 270 8.35 17.72 36.12
N ILE A 271 9.68 17.82 36.12
CA ILE A 271 10.44 19.04 36.44
C ILE A 271 10.63 19.89 35.15
N ASP A 272 10.77 21.21 35.31
CA ASP A 272 10.76 22.26 34.28
C ASP A 272 11.63 22.02 33.02
N LEU A 273 11.17 22.56 31.88
CA LEU A 273 11.56 22.25 30.50
C LEU A 273 13.04 22.55 30.17
N GLU A 274 13.65 23.60 30.74
CA GLU A 274 15.04 23.97 30.44
C GLU A 274 16.07 22.99 31.03
N THR A 275 15.78 22.42 32.21
CA THR A 275 16.67 21.47 32.90
C THR A 275 16.30 19.99 32.69
N LYS A 276 15.10 19.71 32.17
CA LYS A 276 14.56 18.36 31.98
C LYS A 276 15.47 17.46 31.13
N THR A 277 15.93 17.95 29.98
CA THR A 277 16.78 17.17 29.07
C THR A 277 18.13 16.88 29.69
N LEU A 278 18.78 17.89 30.29
CA LEU A 278 20.08 17.73 30.96
C LEU A 278 19.99 16.76 32.15
N ALA A 279 18.96 16.88 32.99
CA ALA A 279 18.80 16.03 34.17
C ALA A 279 18.53 14.56 33.81
N VAL A 280 17.64 14.30 32.85
CA VAL A 280 17.35 12.95 32.36
C VAL A 280 18.57 12.35 31.65
N THR A 281 19.29 13.14 30.84
CA THR A 281 20.54 12.70 30.21
C THR A 281 21.59 12.37 31.27
N LYS A 282 21.81 13.22 32.28
CA LYS A 282 22.78 12.97 33.36
C LYS A 282 22.42 11.75 34.20
N LEU A 283 21.13 11.53 34.47
CA LEU A 283 20.65 10.32 35.13
C LEU A 283 20.92 9.08 34.28
N SER A 284 20.66 9.16 32.98
CA SER A 284 20.88 8.07 32.01
C SER A 284 22.36 7.74 31.85
N THR A 285 23.24 8.74 31.79
CA THR A 285 24.69 8.53 31.74
C THR A 285 25.20 7.90 33.04
N ASN A 286 24.73 8.36 34.20
CA ASN A 286 25.10 7.77 35.48
C ASN A 286 24.62 6.32 35.62
N LEU A 287 23.44 5.99 35.11
CA LEU A 287 22.94 4.62 35.05
C LEU A 287 23.84 3.76 34.13
N LEU A 288 24.14 4.25 32.92
CA LEU A 288 25.01 3.55 31.98
C LEU A 288 26.39 3.31 32.58
N ASP A 289 27.00 4.30 33.22
CA ASP A 289 28.28 4.17 33.91
C ASP A 289 28.23 3.18 35.08
N ALA A 290 27.11 3.14 35.81
CA ALA A 290 26.90 2.18 36.88
C ALA A 290 26.69 0.75 36.35
N MET A 291 26.02 0.58 35.22
CA MET A 291 25.75 -0.70 34.56
C MET A 291 26.97 -1.24 33.80
N ALA A 292 27.76 -0.37 33.18
CA ALA A 292 28.97 -0.66 32.41
C ALA A 292 30.13 -1.13 33.29
N LYS A 293 30.08 -0.87 34.61
CA LYS A 293 31.04 -1.47 35.56
C LYS A 293 30.99 -3.00 35.47
N GLU A 294 32.17 -3.57 35.23
CA GLU A 294 32.35 -5.01 35.04
C GLU A 294 31.84 -5.80 36.26
N PRO A 295 31.10 -6.90 36.04
CA PRO A 295 30.70 -7.80 37.11
C PRO A 295 31.96 -8.45 37.70
N GLY A 296 32.08 -8.47 39.04
CA GLY A 296 33.27 -9.03 39.68
C GLY A 296 34.35 -8.01 40.04
N ARG A 297 34.06 -6.70 40.01
CA ARG A 297 34.94 -5.68 40.61
C ARG A 297 35.25 -5.94 42.11
N LEU A 298 34.36 -6.63 42.82
CA LEU A 298 34.60 -7.11 44.18
C LEU A 298 35.57 -8.31 44.24
N ILE A 299 35.86 -8.97 43.12
CA ILE A 299 36.79 -10.10 43.01
C ILE A 299 38.23 -9.57 42.97
N ASP A 300 38.48 -8.49 42.22
CA ASP A 300 39.84 -8.00 41.93
C ASP A 300 40.46 -7.13 43.05
N LYS A 301 39.62 -6.61 43.96
CA LYS A 301 40.10 -5.88 45.16
C LYS A 301 40.76 -6.79 46.19
N GLU A 302 40.44 -8.09 46.19
CA GLU A 302 41.13 -9.09 47.00
C GLU A 302 42.12 -9.84 46.11
N LYS A 303 43.27 -9.22 45.82
CA LYS A 303 44.43 -10.00 45.36
C LYS A 303 44.65 -11.14 46.35
N PRO A 304 44.76 -12.40 45.89
CA PRO A 304 44.95 -13.51 46.79
C PRO A 304 46.33 -13.37 47.43
N GLU A 305 46.38 -13.07 48.72
CA GLU A 305 47.54 -13.43 49.53
C GLU A 305 47.65 -14.95 49.46
N SER A 306 48.42 -15.43 48.49
CA SER A 306 48.65 -16.86 48.31
C SER A 306 49.34 -17.39 49.55
N VAL A 307 49.04 -18.63 49.90
CA VAL A 307 49.60 -19.34 51.06
C VAL A 307 51.15 -19.27 51.09
N GLY A 308 51.79 -19.10 49.93
CA GLY A 308 53.24 -18.89 49.81
C GLY A 308 53.75 -17.58 50.42
N SER A 309 52.94 -16.51 50.43
CA SER A 309 53.31 -15.23 51.05
C SER A 309 53.24 -15.24 52.58
N PHE A 310 52.34 -16.05 53.14
CA PHE A 310 52.25 -16.30 54.58
C PHE A 310 53.43 -17.12 55.10
N LEU A 311 53.85 -18.15 54.36
CA LEU A 311 55.01 -18.98 54.71
C LEU A 311 56.35 -18.25 54.53
N SER A 312 56.43 -17.32 53.59
CA SER A 312 57.63 -16.50 53.34
C SER A 312 57.87 -15.47 54.45
N LYS A 313 56.83 -14.84 55.00
CA LYS A 313 56.96 -13.79 56.00
C LYS A 313 57.25 -14.28 57.42
N SER A 314 56.91 -15.51 57.78
CA SER A 314 56.95 -15.95 59.18
C SER A 314 58.22 -16.71 59.63
N THR A 315 59.16 -17.06 58.73
CA THR A 315 60.16 -18.09 59.07
C THR A 315 61.59 -17.82 58.62
N LEU A 316 61.88 -16.80 57.79
CA LEU A 316 63.21 -16.64 57.19
C LEU A 316 64.04 -15.45 57.72
N SER A 317 63.51 -14.60 58.62
CA SER A 317 64.26 -13.45 59.16
C SER A 317 64.82 -13.63 60.58
N GLN A 318 64.64 -14.78 61.22
CA GLN A 318 65.00 -14.98 62.65
C GLN A 318 65.97 -16.15 62.91
N ILE A 319 66.61 -16.73 61.89
CA ILE A 319 67.65 -17.76 62.10
C ILE A 319 69.00 -17.16 61.68
N THR A 320 69.61 -16.42 62.60
CA THR A 320 71.06 -16.22 62.62
C THR A 320 71.63 -17.23 63.60
N ILE A 321 72.53 -18.10 63.11
CA ILE A 321 73.22 -19.12 63.89
C ILE A 321 74.40 -18.43 64.61
N PRO A 322 74.45 -18.37 65.96
CA PRO A 322 75.69 -18.05 66.65
C PRO A 322 76.58 -19.30 66.70
N GLU A 323 77.85 -19.14 66.33
CA GLU A 323 78.89 -20.15 66.50
C GLU A 323 79.11 -20.45 68.00
N GLY A 324 79.10 -21.73 68.39
CA GLY A 324 79.73 -22.15 69.64
C GLY A 324 78.96 -23.02 70.65
N GLU A 325 77.84 -23.67 70.33
CA GLU A 325 77.19 -24.63 71.26
C GLU A 325 76.86 -25.99 70.63
N SER A 326 76.92 -27.06 71.45
CA SER A 326 76.64 -28.45 71.08
C SER A 326 75.23 -28.63 70.49
N LYS A 327 75.17 -29.33 69.35
CA LYS A 327 73.99 -29.50 68.47
C LYS A 327 72.76 -30.10 69.18
N GLU A 328 72.94 -30.83 70.27
CA GLU A 328 71.84 -31.54 70.96
C GLU A 328 71.05 -30.64 71.94
N GLY A 329 71.70 -29.65 72.56
CA GLY A 329 71.06 -28.71 73.50
C GLY A 329 70.19 -27.65 72.81
N VAL A 330 70.65 -27.18 71.65
CA VAL A 330 69.95 -26.19 70.83
C VAL A 330 68.66 -26.78 70.23
N LEU A 331 68.70 -28.05 69.78
CA LEU A 331 67.52 -28.74 69.26
C LEU A 331 66.45 -28.98 70.33
N CYS A 332 66.83 -29.25 71.59
CA CYS A 332 65.87 -29.41 72.69
C CYS A 332 65.18 -28.09 73.08
N ARG A 333 65.91 -26.96 73.12
CA ARG A 333 65.31 -25.64 73.38
C ARG A 333 64.39 -25.19 72.25
N ILE A 334 64.80 -25.37 71.00
CA ILE A 334 63.97 -25.06 69.83
C ILE A 334 62.70 -25.94 69.82
N TYR A 335 62.80 -27.22 70.21
CA TYR A 335 61.63 -28.09 70.34
C TYR A 335 60.67 -27.65 71.46
N GLU A 336 61.17 -27.27 72.64
CA GLU A 336 60.37 -26.73 73.74
C GLU A 336 59.68 -25.39 73.37
N ASP A 337 60.39 -24.48 72.70
CA ASP A 337 59.85 -23.19 72.26
C ASP A 337 58.84 -23.34 71.11
N ILE A 338 59.09 -24.24 70.17
CA ILE A 338 58.12 -24.60 69.11
C ILE A 338 56.91 -25.27 69.73
N LYS A 339 57.07 -26.18 70.69
CA LYS A 339 55.97 -26.86 71.41
C LYS A 339 55.10 -25.87 72.18
N LYS A 340 55.70 -24.88 72.86
CA LYS A 340 54.98 -23.84 73.61
C LYS A 340 54.25 -22.85 72.68
N SER A 341 54.87 -22.48 71.56
CA SER A 341 54.29 -21.62 70.52
C SER A 341 53.16 -22.31 69.74
N PHE A 342 53.30 -23.61 69.43
CA PHE A 342 52.25 -24.42 68.78
C PHE A 342 51.09 -24.73 69.71
N LYS A 343 51.31 -25.00 71.01
CA LYS A 343 50.19 -25.27 71.94
C LYS A 343 49.28 -24.04 72.09
N GLY A 344 49.85 -22.84 72.17
CA GLY A 344 49.08 -21.59 72.18
C GLY A 344 48.42 -21.25 70.84
N LYS A 345 49.12 -21.46 69.71
CA LYS A 345 48.57 -21.18 68.37
C LYS A 345 47.54 -22.20 67.89
N ILE A 346 47.69 -23.49 68.23
CA ILE A 346 46.68 -24.52 67.95
C ILE A 346 45.42 -24.24 68.78
N ILE A 347 45.54 -23.87 70.06
CA ILE A 347 44.38 -23.47 70.87
C ILE A 347 43.71 -22.24 70.25
N ASN A 348 44.46 -21.23 69.81
CA ASN A 348 43.88 -20.09 69.10
C ASN A 348 43.26 -20.46 67.75
N ILE A 349 43.86 -21.36 66.96
CA ILE A 349 43.31 -21.81 65.68
C ILE A 349 42.04 -22.64 65.90
N VAL A 350 42.01 -23.51 66.91
CA VAL A 350 40.81 -24.29 67.28
C VAL A 350 39.71 -23.36 67.81
N ILE A 351 40.04 -22.33 68.57
CA ILE A 351 39.10 -21.29 69.02
C ILE A 351 38.60 -20.44 67.83
N ILE A 352 39.46 -20.09 66.86
CA ILE A 352 39.08 -19.34 65.65
C ILE A 352 38.20 -20.19 64.72
N ILE A 353 38.48 -21.49 64.61
CA ILE A 353 37.66 -22.45 63.86
C ILE A 353 36.31 -22.65 64.57
N ALA A 354 36.29 -22.79 65.91
CA ALA A 354 35.06 -22.90 66.69
C ALA A 354 34.21 -21.61 66.65
N LEU A 355 34.84 -20.44 66.70
CA LEU A 355 34.18 -19.13 66.53
C LEU A 355 33.68 -18.91 65.10
N SER A 356 34.40 -19.40 64.08
CA SER A 356 33.92 -19.38 62.68
C SER A 356 32.74 -20.32 62.45
N ILE A 357 32.71 -21.48 63.10
CA ILE A 357 31.57 -22.41 63.04
C ILE A 357 30.37 -21.81 63.78
N ALA A 358 30.56 -21.17 64.94
CA ALA A 358 29.49 -20.47 65.66
C ALA A 358 28.95 -19.26 64.90
N ALA A 359 29.81 -18.46 64.26
CA ALA A 359 29.40 -17.33 63.42
C ALA A 359 28.70 -17.78 62.12
N GLY A 360 29.06 -18.93 61.55
CA GLY A 360 28.42 -19.52 60.37
C GLY A 360 27.01 -20.08 60.64
N ILE A 361 26.71 -20.48 61.87
CA ILE A 361 25.38 -20.97 62.29
C ILE A 361 24.47 -19.80 62.73
N GLY A 362 25.03 -18.69 63.21
CA GLY A 362 24.30 -17.55 63.77
C GLY A 362 23.53 -16.65 62.78
N ILE A 363 23.66 -16.84 61.46
CA ILE A 363 22.92 -16.05 60.46
C ILE A 363 21.58 -16.72 60.07
N GLY A 364 21.29 -17.92 60.60
CA GLY A 364 20.03 -18.64 60.39
C GLY A 364 18.91 -18.36 61.39
N TYR A 365 19.13 -17.58 62.46
CA TYR A 365 18.16 -17.41 63.56
C TYR A 365 17.68 -15.97 63.84
N TYR A 366 18.04 -14.99 62.98
CA TYR A 366 17.59 -13.59 63.10
C TYR A 366 16.59 -13.17 62.01
N ILE A 367 15.69 -14.07 61.63
CA ILE A 367 14.43 -13.72 60.95
C ILE A 367 13.29 -14.31 61.77
N GLY A 368 12.69 -13.49 62.63
CA GLY A 368 11.46 -13.83 63.34
C GLY A 368 11.51 -13.58 64.84
N LEU A 369 11.50 -12.31 65.25
CA LEU A 369 10.91 -11.91 66.53
C LEU A 369 10.33 -10.50 66.38
N THR A 370 9.03 -10.50 66.12
CA THR A 370 8.12 -9.37 66.21
C THR A 370 8.13 -8.80 67.63
N PHE A 371 8.34 -7.49 67.72
CA PHE A 371 8.08 -6.69 68.92
C PHE A 371 6.61 -6.79 69.36
N PRO A 372 6.31 -6.88 70.66
CA PRO A 372 5.12 -6.28 71.23
C PRO A 372 5.49 -5.05 72.07
N SER A 373 4.63 -4.06 71.94
CA SER A 373 4.59 -2.80 72.67
C SER A 373 4.46 -2.96 74.18
N SER A 374 5.24 -2.17 74.93
CA SER A 374 4.81 -1.54 76.19
C SER A 374 5.63 -0.28 76.41
#